data_AF-A0A6V7GZJ9-F1
#
_entry.id   AF-A0A6V7GZJ9-F1
#
_cell.length_a   1.000
_cell.length_b   1.000
_cell.length_c   1.000
_cell.angle_alpha   90.00
_cell.angle_beta   90.00
_cell.angle_gamma   90.00
#
_symmetry.space_group_name_H-M   'P 1'
#
loop_
_entity.id
_entity.type
_entity.pdbx_description
1 polymer ?
#
loop_
_entity_poly.entity_id
_entity_poly.type
_entity_poly.pdbx_seq_one_letter_code
_entity_poly.pdbx_strand_id
1 'polypeptide(L)'
;LRCWDCASNMNALCGDPLNITEHQTMFHTKICETGSYETSKHICRKIVKRVNGDRVVIRQCSTPNVDEVDIDDGPCSASAISGRN
;
A
#
# COMPACT_ATOMS: atom_id res chain seq x y z
N LEU A 1 -9.59 -6.91 0.65
CA LEU A 1 -8.57 -6.03 0.04
C LEU A 1 -7.20 -6.69 0.22
N ARG A 2 -6.36 -6.77 -0.82
CA ARG A 2 -4.97 -7.24 -0.70
C ARG A 2 -4.00 -6.07 -0.87
N CYS A 3 -3.12 -5.87 0.10
CA CYS A 3 -2.17 -4.76 0.09
C CYS A 3 -0.74 -5.28 0.21
N TRP A 4 0.19 -4.53 -0.39
CA TRP A 4 1.60 -4.70 -0.10
C TRP A 4 1.86 -4.37 1.37
N ASP A 5 2.66 -5.21 2.01
CA ASP A 5 3.11 -5.02 3.38
C ASP A 5 4.63 -5.12 3.42
N CYS A 6 5.30 -3.97 3.29
CA CYS A 6 6.74 -3.92 3.08
C CYS A 6 7.32 -2.53 3.37
N ALA A 7 8.65 -2.47 3.46
CA ALA A 7 9.41 -1.23 3.50
C ALA A 7 10.62 -1.29 2.55
N SER A 8 10.88 -0.20 1.81
CA SER A 8 11.92 -0.17 0.76
C SER A 8 13.35 -0.28 1.27
N ASN A 9 13.58 0.01 2.54
CA ASN A 9 14.86 -0.19 3.21
C ASN A 9 15.11 -1.65 3.62
N MET A 10 14.07 -2.49 3.66
CA MET A 10 14.18 -3.93 3.93
C MET A 10 14.08 -4.76 2.65
N ASN A 11 13.24 -4.32 1.70
CA ASN A 11 13.06 -4.97 0.42
C ASN A 11 13.01 -3.90 -0.68
N ALA A 12 14.02 -3.88 -1.56
CA ALA A 12 14.10 -2.93 -2.67
C ALA A 12 12.87 -2.99 -3.60
N LEU A 13 12.21 -4.16 -3.69
CA LEU A 13 10.96 -4.33 -4.43
C LEU A 13 9.77 -3.59 -3.81
N CYS A 14 9.91 -2.94 -2.66
CA CYS A 14 8.84 -2.10 -2.08
C CYS A 14 8.88 -0.63 -2.56
N GLY A 15 9.92 -0.25 -3.31
CA GLY A 15 10.12 1.10 -3.84
C GLY A 15 9.13 1.49 -4.96
N ASP A 16 9.43 2.58 -5.67
CA ASP A 16 8.71 2.97 -6.88
C ASP A 16 9.71 3.21 -8.04
N PRO A 17 9.33 2.97 -9.31
CA PRO A 17 8.17 2.19 -9.73
C PRO A 17 8.38 0.69 -9.46
N LEU A 18 7.29 -0.01 -9.16
CA LEU A 18 7.31 -1.46 -8.96
C LEU A 18 7.39 -2.15 -10.33
N ASN A 19 8.55 -2.68 -10.70
CA ASN A 19 8.66 -3.59 -11.84
C ASN A 19 8.38 -5.03 -11.37
N ILE A 20 7.10 -5.34 -11.16
CA ILE A 20 6.65 -6.58 -10.50
C ILE A 20 5.81 -7.44 -11.44
N THR A 21 6.00 -8.75 -11.36
CA THR A 21 5.14 -9.71 -12.07
C THR A 21 3.91 -10.05 -11.22
N GLU A 22 2.90 -10.66 -11.84
CA GLU A 22 1.71 -11.15 -11.14
C GLU A 22 2.08 -12.15 -10.03
N HIS A 23 3.03 -13.04 -10.30
CA HIS A 23 3.57 -13.99 -9.32
C HIS A 23 4.13 -13.25 -8.09
N GLN A 24 4.99 -12.24 -8.30
CA GLN A 24 5.55 -11.44 -7.21
C GLN A 24 4.47 -10.73 -6.38
N THR A 25 3.39 -10.29 -7.04
CA THR A 25 2.24 -9.66 -6.36
C THR A 25 1.54 -10.64 -5.42
N MET A 26 1.45 -11.93 -5.75
CA MET A 26 0.82 -12.94 -4.88
C MET A 26 1.60 -13.19 -3.57
N PHE A 27 2.93 -13.11 -3.59
CA PHE A 27 3.77 -13.37 -2.40
C PHE A 27 3.99 -12.16 -1.51
N HIS A 28 3.96 -10.97 -2.08
CA HIS A 28 4.27 -9.74 -1.35
C HIS A 28 3.04 -8.91 -0.99
N THR A 29 1.84 -9.39 -1.31
CA THR A 29 0.59 -8.81 -0.82
C THR A 29 -0.08 -9.74 0.17
N LYS A 30 -0.56 -9.16 1.27
CA LYS A 30 -1.39 -9.85 2.27
C LYS A 30 -2.83 -9.38 2.20
N ILE A 31 -3.76 -10.24 2.61
CA ILE A 31 -5.14 -9.84 2.83
C ILE A 31 -5.16 -8.97 4.08
N CYS A 32 -5.77 -7.78 4.01
CA CYS A 32 -6.04 -6.99 5.20
C CYS A 32 -7.18 -7.66 5.95
N GLU A 33 -6.84 -8.35 7.05
CA GLU A 33 -7.80 -9.05 7.90
C GLU A 33 -8.63 -8.05 8.69
N THR A 34 -9.93 -8.30 8.75
CA THR A 34 -10.87 -7.63 9.63
C THR A 34 -10.92 -8.41 10.93
N GLY A 35 -10.55 -7.79 12.06
CA GLY A 35 -10.94 -8.33 13.36
C GLY A 35 -12.47 -8.45 13.43
N SER A 36 -13.00 -9.47 14.10
CA SER A 36 -14.44 -9.80 14.14
C SER A 36 -15.35 -8.68 14.67
N TYR A 37 -14.78 -7.57 15.18
CA TYR A 37 -15.48 -6.40 15.70
C TYR A 37 -15.11 -5.09 15.00
N GLU A 38 -14.25 -5.13 13.98
CA GLU A 38 -13.83 -3.93 13.25
C GLU A 38 -14.75 -3.74 12.03
N THR A 39 -15.68 -2.81 12.13
CA THR A 39 -16.55 -2.40 11.02
C THR A 39 -15.87 -1.41 10.06
N SER A 40 -14.63 -1.02 10.38
CA SER A 40 -13.89 0.00 9.65
C SER A 40 -13.38 -0.54 8.31
N LYS A 41 -13.61 0.24 7.24
CA LYS A 41 -13.17 -0.12 5.88
C LYS A 41 -11.64 -0.10 5.79
N HIS A 42 -10.99 -1.23 5.52
CA HIS A 42 -9.54 -1.26 5.33
C HIS A 42 -9.09 -0.59 4.01
N ILE A 43 -7.91 0.02 4.04
CA ILE A 43 -7.24 0.66 2.89
C ILE A 43 -5.80 0.18 2.75
N CYS A 44 -5.23 0.34 1.55
CA CYS A 44 -3.80 0.19 1.31
C CYS A 44 -3.12 1.55 1.50
N ARG A 45 -2.31 1.69 2.55
CA ARG A 45 -1.60 2.93 2.83
C ARG A 45 -0.19 2.87 2.25
N LYS A 46 0.23 3.93 1.58
CA LYS A 46 1.61 4.17 1.15
C LYS A 46 2.15 5.39 1.86
N ILE A 47 3.25 5.22 2.59
CA ILE A 47 3.94 6.28 3.32
C ILE A 47 5.30 6.47 2.67
N VAL A 48 5.62 7.72 2.30
CA VAL A 48 6.95 8.09 1.80
C VAL A 48 7.59 9.01 2.83
N LYS A 49 8.72 8.58 3.41
CA LYS A 49 9.43 9.37 4.41
C LYS A 49 10.94 9.36 4.15
N ARG A 50 11.68 10.27 4.77
CA ARG A 50 13.14 10.24 4.77
C ARG A 50 13.65 9.73 6.11
N VAL A 51 14.55 8.76 6.10
CA VAL A 51 15.21 8.20 7.30
C VAL A 51 16.71 8.29 7.07
N ASN A 52 17.43 8.99 7.95
CA ASN A 52 18.88 9.21 7.83
C ASN A 52 19.33 9.78 6.47
N GLY A 53 18.49 10.59 5.83
CA GLY A 53 18.75 11.15 4.49
C GLY A 53 18.19 10.31 3.34
N ASP A 54 17.92 9.02 3.56
CA ASP A 54 17.43 8.10 2.54
C ASP A 54 15.91 8.12 2.40
N ARG A 55 15.40 8.06 1.16
CA ARG A 55 13.97 7.94 0.88
C ARG A 55 13.50 6.50 1.15
N VAL A 56 12.58 6.35 2.11
CA VAL A 56 11.96 5.07 2.46
C VAL A 56 10.48 5.09 2.11
N VAL A 57 10.04 4.09 1.35
CA VAL A 57 8.64 3.82 1.02
C VAL A 57 8.15 2.67 1.90
N ILE A 58 7.06 2.89 2.64
CA ILE A 58 6.39 1.88 3.45
C ILE A 58 5.00 1.67 2.89
N ARG A 59 4.61 0.42 2.72
CA ARG A 59 3.27 0.02 2.27
C ARG A 59 2.69 -0.90 3.32
N GLN A 60 1.44 -0.67 3.72
CA GLN A 60 0.80 -1.47 4.77
C GLN A 60 -0.73 -1.48 4.62
N CYS A 61 -1.36 -2.52 5.18
CA CYS A 61 -2.78 -2.49 5.51
C CYS A 61 -3.02 -1.46 6.62
N SER A 62 -4.06 -0.66 6.49
CA SER A 62 -4.38 0.38 7.46
C SER A 62 -5.88 0.62 7.51
N THR A 63 -6.36 1.13 8.64
CA THR A 63 -7.67 1.74 8.77
C THR A 63 -7.53 3.22 8.36
N PRO A 64 -8.48 3.77 7.58
CA PRO A 64 -8.48 5.19 7.26
C PRO A 64 -8.60 6.00 8.54
N ASN A 65 -7.90 7.12 8.59
CA ASN A 65 -8.07 8.11 9.62
C ASN A 65 -9.45 8.79 9.47
N VAL A 66 -9.87 9.53 10.48
CA VAL A 66 -11.19 10.21 10.47
C VAL A 66 -11.33 11.17 9.28
N ASP A 67 -10.24 11.82 8.89
CA ASP A 67 -10.13 12.71 7.74
C ASP A 67 -10.02 11.98 6.39
N GLU A 68 -9.78 10.66 6.40
CA GLU A 68 -9.69 9.78 5.23
C GLU A 68 -10.91 8.85 5.11
N VAL A 69 -12.01 9.14 5.82
CA VAL A 69 -13.24 8.32 5.75
C VAL A 69 -13.86 8.39 4.35
N ASP A 70 -13.82 9.58 3.74
CA ASP A 70 -14.33 9.85 2.40
C ASP A 70 -13.16 10.13 1.44
N ILE A 71 -12.33 9.11 1.15
CA ILE A 71 -11.27 9.22 0.12
C ILE A 71 -11.94 9.40 -1.25
N ASP A 72 -12.01 10.64 -1.72
CA ASP A 72 -12.40 11.07 -3.07
C ASP A 72 -11.19 11.40 -3.95
N ASP A 73 -10.06 11.71 -3.31
CA ASP A 73 -8.75 11.81 -3.93
C ASP A 73 -8.40 10.48 -4.62
N GLY A 74 -8.42 10.49 -5.95
CA GLY A 74 -8.09 9.35 -6.79
C GLY A 74 -6.72 8.73 -6.48
N PRO A 75 -6.36 7.61 -7.14
CA PRO A 75 -5.19 6.83 -6.80
C PRO A 75 -3.89 7.67 -6.73
N CYS A 76 -3.12 7.47 -5.66
CA CYS A 76 -1.89 8.23 -5.38
C CYS A 76 -0.74 8.03 -6.40
N SER A 77 -0.94 7.22 -7.45
CA SER A 77 -0.01 7.13 -8.58
C SER A 77 -0.71 6.72 -9.87
N ALA A 78 -0.22 7.24 -11.01
CA ALA A 78 -0.71 6.87 -12.35
C ALA A 78 -0.61 5.36 -12.62
N SER A 79 0.40 4.69 -12.04
CA SER A 79 0.57 3.23 -12.15
C SER A 79 -0.55 2.43 -11.48
N ALA A 80 -1.26 3.01 -10.50
CA ALA A 80 -2.41 2.34 -9.87
C ALA A 80 -3.69 2.41 -10.74
N ILE A 81 -3.72 3.27 -11.76
CA ILE A 81 -4.83 3.38 -12.72
C ILE A 81 -4.69 2.35 -13.86
N SER A 82 -3.46 1.92 -14.16
CA SER A 82 -3.10 1.15 -15.36
C SER A 82 -3.51 -0.34 -15.35
N GLY A 83 -4.31 -0.79 -14.38
CA GLY A 83 -4.76 -2.19 -14.26
C GLY A 83 -6.15 -2.50 -14.84
N ARG A 84 -6.81 -1.53 -15.48
CA ARG A 84 -8.11 -1.74 -16.15
C ARG A 84 -7.92 -1.63 -17.66
N ASN A 85 -7.74 -2.79 -18.30
CA ASN A 85 -8.14 -3.04 -19.69
C ASN A 85 -8.84 -4.40 -19.72
#